data_AF-A0A1G6H611-F1
#
_entry.id   AF-A0A1G6H611-F1
#
_cell.length_a   1.000
_cell.length_b   1.000
_cell.length_c   1.000
_cell.angle_alpha   90.00
_cell.angle_beta   90.00
_cell.angle_gamma   90.00
#
_symmetry.space_group_name_H-M   'P 1'
#
loop_
_entity.id
_entity.type
_entity.pdbx_description
1 polymer ?
#
loop_
_entity_poly.entity_id
_entity_poly.type
_entity_poly.pdbx_seq_one_letter_code
_entity_poly.pdbx_strand_id
1 'polypeptide(L)'
;MYRLQTSINVSSVDYIRSCKNNVESVNYFKEQLSSVLYRDSDISVVRHKERGKLLARERIRLLVDQGTPFLELSALAANGQYNNSFPSAGIVTGIGVIHGREAIIVANDATAKGGTYIRETIKKHLRAQEIALENNLPCVYLVDSGGAFLPEQDRVFPDRDDFGRIFYNQSKLSAKGIPQISVVMGLCTAGGAYIPAMSDEAIIVRNQGTIFIGGPPLVKAATGEVVSAEELGGGVVHTTTSGVADHLAENDTHALEICRNIFETLPPPDRQQVDWVEPEPPHYEEDQLYGVVPFDLKRGFDVREIIARIVDGSRFHEFKENYGTTLVTGFARLMGYPIGIIANNGFLNSESALKGAHFVELCCARKTPIIFLQNITGFIVGKKHEHGGIARDGAKMIHAVSNASVPVFTVVVGASYGAGNYAMAGRAFSPRLLFMWPNAKIAVMGGEQAANVLVSVKEEQLRAKGENLPAAESQKMREEILAKFQRESSAYYSTSRLWDDGIIDPTDTRKVLALGIAASLNQKFEKPNFGIFRM
;
A
#
# COMPACT_ATOMS: atom_id res chain seq x y z
N MET A 1 3.27 21.70 23.14
CA MET A 1 2.89 20.28 23.31
C MET A 1 3.75 19.68 24.39
N TYR A 2 3.21 18.81 25.24
CA TYR A 2 3.98 18.18 26.33
C TYR A 2 4.79 16.99 25.79
N ARG A 3 5.98 16.76 26.33
CA ARG A 3 6.77 15.58 26.01
C ARG A 3 6.22 14.37 26.77
N LEU A 4 5.87 13.31 26.05
CA LEU A 4 5.47 12.04 26.64
C LEU A 4 6.63 11.48 27.47
N GLN A 5 6.32 10.99 28.67
CA GLN A 5 7.29 10.30 29.52
C GLN A 5 7.13 8.80 29.34
N THR A 6 8.18 8.12 28.90
CA THR A 6 8.19 6.66 28.73
C THR A 6 7.99 5.98 30.08
N SER A 7 7.09 5.01 30.11
CA SER A 7 6.90 4.06 31.20
C SER A 7 7.65 2.74 30.96
N ILE A 8 8.17 2.55 29.74
CA ILE A 8 8.90 1.35 29.34
C ILE A 8 10.26 1.28 30.06
N ASN A 9 10.48 0.17 30.75
CA ASN A 9 11.79 -0.24 31.24
C ASN A 9 12.45 -1.19 30.24
N VAL A 10 13.45 -0.70 29.51
CA VAL A 10 14.19 -1.45 28.47
C VAL A 10 14.98 -2.64 29.03
N SER A 11 15.21 -2.68 30.35
CA SER A 11 15.87 -3.81 31.04
C SER A 11 14.88 -4.83 31.59
N SER A 12 13.56 -4.62 31.44
CA SER A 12 12.55 -5.56 31.92
C SER A 12 12.52 -6.84 31.09
N VAL A 13 12.17 -7.96 31.74
CA VAL A 13 12.08 -9.28 31.09
C VAL A 13 11.06 -9.28 29.96
N ASP A 14 9.91 -8.62 30.15
CA ASP A 14 8.86 -8.55 29.13
C ASP A 14 9.27 -7.72 27.91
N TYR A 15 9.99 -6.61 28.12
CA TYR A 15 10.54 -5.81 27.02
C TYR A 15 11.58 -6.61 26.23
N ILE A 16 12.55 -7.24 26.91
CA ILE A 16 13.60 -8.03 26.26
C ILE A 16 12.99 -9.18 25.44
N ARG A 17 11.96 -9.84 25.98
CA ARG A 17 11.24 -10.91 25.27
C ARG A 17 10.51 -10.39 24.03
N SER A 18 9.79 -9.27 24.15
CA SER A 18 9.07 -8.67 23.03
C SER A 18 10.04 -8.19 21.95
N CYS A 19 11.14 -7.55 22.36
CA CYS A 19 12.23 -7.12 21.49
C CYS A 19 12.79 -8.29 20.69
N LYS A 20 13.18 -9.38 21.36
CA LYS A 20 13.69 -10.59 20.70
C LYS A 20 12.72 -11.11 19.63
N ASN A 21 11.45 -11.32 19.98
CA ASN A 21 10.47 -11.90 19.07
C ASN A 21 10.15 -10.97 17.88
N ASN A 22 10.05 -9.66 18.12
CA ASN A 22 9.82 -8.70 17.04
C ASN A 22 11.03 -8.55 16.13
N VAL A 23 12.26 -8.59 16.67
CA VAL A 23 13.48 -8.63 15.85
C VAL A 23 13.53 -9.89 14.99
N GLU A 24 13.18 -11.06 15.53
CA GLU A 24 13.06 -12.30 14.74
C GLU A 24 12.04 -12.15 13.60
N SER A 25 10.87 -11.55 13.88
CA SER A 25 9.84 -11.27 12.88
C SER A 25 10.31 -10.30 11.79
N VAL A 26 11.06 -9.26 12.17
CA VAL A 26 11.66 -8.28 11.26
C VAL A 26 12.78 -8.91 10.43
N ASN A 27 13.59 -9.78 11.00
CA ASN A 27 14.63 -10.50 10.26
C ASN A 27 14.02 -11.42 9.21
N TYR A 28 12.94 -12.13 9.54
CA TYR A 28 12.19 -12.91 8.57
C TYR A 28 11.59 -12.02 7.47
N PHE A 29 11.05 -10.85 7.81
CA PHE A 29 10.60 -9.87 6.82
C PHE A 29 11.74 -9.43 5.89
N LYS A 30 12.91 -9.09 6.44
CA LYS A 30 14.10 -8.68 5.67
C LYS A 30 14.61 -9.79 4.76
N GLU A 31 14.52 -11.04 5.18
CA GLU A 31 14.84 -12.22 4.36
C GLU A 31 13.87 -12.34 3.18
N GLN A 32 12.55 -12.30 3.44
CA GLN A 32 11.53 -12.35 2.39
C GLN A 32 11.68 -11.19 1.41
N LEU A 33 11.91 -9.97 1.90
CA LEU A 33 12.15 -8.80 1.07
C LEU A 33 13.42 -8.98 0.23
N SER A 34 14.53 -9.44 0.83
CA SER A 34 15.79 -9.68 0.11
C SER A 34 15.62 -10.69 -1.01
N SER A 35 14.78 -11.72 -0.84
CA SER A 35 14.51 -12.74 -1.86
C SER A 35 13.86 -12.19 -3.13
N VAL A 36 13.12 -11.07 -3.05
CA VAL A 36 12.51 -10.40 -4.21
C VAL A 36 13.35 -9.24 -4.73
N LEU A 37 14.17 -8.62 -3.89
CA LEU A 37 15.05 -7.51 -4.27
C LEU A 37 16.32 -7.97 -4.99
N TYR A 38 16.93 -9.05 -4.49
CA TYR A 38 18.25 -9.51 -4.93
C TYR A 38 18.12 -10.87 -5.63
N ARG A 39 18.01 -10.82 -6.95
CA ARG A 39 17.76 -11.97 -7.82
C ARG A 39 18.85 -12.16 -8.88
N ASP A 40 20.06 -11.64 -8.63
CA ASP A 40 21.14 -11.63 -9.64
C ASP A 40 21.54 -13.02 -10.13
N SER A 41 21.33 -14.07 -9.33
CA SER A 41 21.57 -15.46 -9.71
C SER A 41 20.48 -16.09 -10.58
N ASP A 42 19.31 -15.45 -10.71
CA ASP A 42 18.21 -16.00 -11.51
C ASP A 42 18.58 -16.00 -12.99
N ILE A 43 18.39 -17.14 -13.66
CA ILE A 43 18.70 -17.30 -15.09
C ILE A 43 17.98 -16.24 -15.95
N SER A 44 16.76 -15.84 -15.57
CA SER A 44 16.04 -14.79 -16.30
C SER A 44 16.65 -13.40 -16.13
N VAL A 45 17.25 -13.10 -14.97
CA VAL A 45 17.98 -11.85 -14.71
C VAL A 45 19.28 -11.81 -15.51
N VAL A 46 20.05 -12.91 -15.51
CA VAL A 46 21.28 -13.04 -16.32
C VAL A 46 20.97 -12.82 -17.81
N ARG A 47 19.96 -13.52 -18.35
CA ARG A 47 19.55 -13.37 -19.76
C ARG A 47 19.04 -11.97 -20.11
N HIS A 48 18.43 -11.26 -19.15
CA HIS A 48 18.00 -9.88 -19.37
C HIS A 48 19.20 -8.93 -19.47
N LYS A 49 20.19 -9.09 -18.59
CA LYS A 49 21.46 -8.33 -18.63
C LYS A 49 22.29 -8.64 -19.88
N GLU A 50 22.32 -9.89 -20.35
CA GLU A 50 23.00 -10.29 -21.60
C GLU A 50 22.43 -9.58 -22.84
N ARG A 51 21.17 -9.12 -22.80
CA ARG A 51 20.55 -8.32 -23.86
C ARG A 51 20.91 -6.82 -23.79
N GLY A 52 21.79 -6.42 -22.86
CA GLY A 52 22.19 -5.03 -22.67
C GLY A 52 21.14 -4.15 -21.96
N LYS A 53 20.12 -4.76 -21.36
CA LYS A 53 19.01 -4.05 -20.69
C LYS A 53 19.26 -3.88 -19.21
N LEU A 54 18.88 -2.73 -18.67
CA LEU A 54 18.87 -2.50 -17.22
C LEU A 54 17.67 -3.22 -16.58
N LEU A 55 17.82 -3.67 -15.33
CA LEU A 55 16.72 -4.22 -14.54
C LEU A 55 15.76 -3.10 -14.11
N ALA A 56 14.50 -3.45 -13.81
CA ALA A 56 13.47 -2.50 -13.39
C ALA A 56 13.92 -1.58 -12.24
N ARG A 57 14.56 -2.15 -11.20
CA ARG A 57 15.07 -1.38 -10.04
C ARG A 57 16.31 -0.56 -10.37
N GLU A 58 17.13 -1.00 -11.31
CA GLU A 58 18.29 -0.24 -11.79
C GLU A 58 17.81 0.99 -12.57
N ARG A 59 16.78 0.83 -13.42
CA ARG A 59 16.13 1.92 -14.14
C ARG A 59 15.53 2.95 -13.18
N ILE A 60 14.78 2.51 -12.17
CA ILE A 60 14.22 3.40 -11.14
C ILE A 60 15.34 4.18 -10.44
N ARG A 61 16.42 3.51 -10.01
CA ARG A 61 17.55 4.14 -9.32
C ARG A 61 18.26 5.20 -10.15
N LEU A 62 18.33 5.04 -11.47
CA LEU A 62 18.90 6.04 -12.38
C LEU A 62 17.91 7.17 -12.71
N LEU A 63 16.61 6.89 -12.67
CA LEU A 63 15.56 7.87 -12.94
C LEU A 63 15.41 8.88 -11.79
N VAL A 64 15.40 8.40 -10.55
CA VAL A 64 15.19 9.24 -9.37
C VAL A 64 16.41 10.10 -9.05
N ASP A 65 16.17 11.26 -8.44
CA ASP A 65 17.23 12.19 -8.03
C ASP A 65 18.18 11.56 -7.02
N GLN A 66 19.48 11.75 -7.22
CA GLN A 66 20.51 11.21 -6.34
C GLN A 66 20.34 11.69 -4.90
N GLY A 67 20.42 10.76 -3.94
CA GLY A 67 20.28 11.07 -2.52
C GLY A 67 18.83 11.22 -2.04
N THR A 68 17.84 11.10 -2.94
CA THR A 68 16.42 11.09 -2.56
C THR A 68 15.90 9.68 -2.27
N PRO A 69 14.90 9.53 -1.40
CA PRO A 69 14.31 8.22 -1.11
C PRO A 69 13.38 7.76 -2.24
N PHE A 70 13.33 6.44 -2.44
CA PHE A 70 12.27 5.77 -3.20
C PHE A 70 11.39 4.98 -2.23
N LEU A 71 10.13 5.39 -2.08
CA LEU A 71 9.15 4.65 -1.29
C LEU A 71 8.51 3.57 -2.16
N GLU A 72 9.09 2.37 -2.11
CA GLU A 72 8.51 1.22 -2.80
C GLU A 72 7.20 0.74 -2.17
N LEU A 73 6.24 0.36 -3.00
CA LEU A 73 4.92 -0.10 -2.61
C LEU A 73 4.73 -1.59 -2.93
N SER A 74 4.17 -2.33 -1.98
CA SER A 74 3.78 -3.74 -2.08
C SER A 74 4.88 -4.62 -2.70
N ALA A 75 6.12 -4.50 -2.19
CA ALA A 75 7.28 -5.26 -2.67
C ALA A 75 7.06 -6.79 -2.63
N LEU A 76 6.25 -7.27 -1.68
CA LEU A 76 5.88 -8.68 -1.49
C LEU A 76 4.53 -9.04 -2.13
N ALA A 77 4.03 -8.25 -3.09
CA ALA A 77 2.87 -8.64 -3.89
C ALA A 77 3.08 -10.01 -4.56
N ALA A 78 2.02 -10.83 -4.59
CA ALA A 78 2.05 -12.23 -5.03
C ALA A 78 2.99 -13.18 -4.26
N ASN A 79 3.58 -12.77 -3.12
CA ASN A 79 4.41 -13.65 -2.29
C ASN A 79 3.64 -14.89 -1.82
N GLY A 80 4.26 -16.06 -1.92
CA GLY A 80 3.66 -17.35 -1.61
C GLY A 80 2.57 -17.80 -2.59
N GLN A 81 2.36 -17.07 -3.69
CA GLN A 81 1.45 -17.42 -4.78
C GLN A 81 2.25 -17.88 -6.00
N TYR A 82 1.63 -18.63 -6.92
CA TYR A 82 2.25 -19.03 -8.21
C TYR A 82 3.66 -19.66 -8.07
N ASN A 83 3.92 -20.39 -6.99
CA ASN A 83 5.25 -20.92 -6.65
C ASN A 83 6.36 -19.85 -6.69
N ASN A 84 6.04 -18.62 -6.26
CA ASN A 84 6.93 -17.45 -6.26
C ASN A 84 7.51 -17.07 -7.63
N SER A 85 6.82 -17.45 -8.72
CA SER A 85 7.29 -17.15 -10.08
C SER A 85 7.05 -15.71 -10.56
N PHE A 86 6.34 -14.91 -9.76
CA PHE A 86 6.06 -13.49 -10.00
C PHE A 86 6.50 -12.64 -8.80
N PRO A 87 7.81 -12.51 -8.53
CA PRO A 87 8.31 -11.68 -7.44
C PRO A 87 7.82 -10.23 -7.61
N SER A 88 7.38 -9.62 -6.51
CA SER A 88 6.73 -8.29 -6.52
C SER A 88 5.52 -8.20 -7.47
N ALA A 89 4.89 -9.32 -7.81
CA ALA A 89 3.88 -9.46 -8.86
C ALA A 89 4.35 -9.05 -10.27
N GLY A 90 5.65 -9.14 -10.56
CA GLY A 90 6.23 -8.78 -11.88
C GLY A 90 6.24 -7.28 -12.18
N ILE A 91 6.04 -6.43 -11.17
CA ILE A 91 6.02 -4.98 -11.31
C ILE A 91 6.54 -4.30 -10.05
N VAL A 92 7.43 -3.32 -10.22
CA VAL A 92 7.93 -2.47 -9.14
C VAL A 92 7.19 -1.14 -9.22
N THR A 93 6.55 -0.75 -8.12
CA THR A 93 5.79 0.51 -8.04
C THR A 93 6.27 1.30 -6.83
N GLY A 94 6.31 2.62 -6.92
CA GLY A 94 6.66 3.45 -5.78
C GLY A 94 6.63 4.93 -6.06
N ILE A 95 6.89 5.71 -5.02
CA ILE A 95 7.02 7.17 -5.10
C ILE A 95 8.51 7.51 -5.08
N GLY A 96 8.98 8.19 -6.12
CA GLY A 96 10.34 8.71 -6.22
C GLY A 96 10.33 10.21 -6.48
N VAL A 97 11.50 10.86 -6.35
CA VAL A 97 11.67 12.27 -6.71
C VAL A 97 12.40 12.35 -8.04
N ILE A 98 11.86 13.11 -8.99
CA ILE A 98 12.47 13.35 -10.32
C ILE A 98 12.46 14.86 -10.54
N HIS A 99 13.65 15.46 -10.68
CA HIS A 99 13.81 16.92 -10.79
C HIS A 99 13.08 17.68 -9.66
N GLY A 100 13.26 17.24 -8.42
CA GLY A 100 12.68 17.86 -7.23
C GLY A 100 11.17 17.64 -7.05
N ARG A 101 10.52 16.82 -7.90
CA ARG A 101 9.08 16.56 -7.86
C ARG A 101 8.78 15.10 -7.52
N GLU A 102 7.86 14.87 -6.57
CA GLU A 102 7.39 13.52 -6.27
C GLU A 102 6.55 12.97 -7.43
N ALA A 103 6.84 11.73 -7.86
CA ALA A 103 6.17 11.04 -8.96
C ALA A 103 5.92 9.58 -8.61
N ILE A 104 4.81 9.03 -9.12
CA ILE A 104 4.55 7.60 -9.11
C ILE A 104 5.31 6.96 -10.27
N ILE A 105 6.12 5.96 -9.96
CA ILE A 105 6.88 5.19 -10.94
C ILE A 105 6.32 3.77 -10.95
N VAL A 106 6.03 3.25 -12.13
CA VAL A 106 5.52 1.91 -12.38
C VAL A 106 6.43 1.23 -13.39
N ALA A 107 7.21 0.24 -12.97
CA ALA A 107 8.21 -0.42 -13.80
C ALA A 107 7.94 -1.92 -13.89
N ASN A 108 7.74 -2.42 -15.12
CA ASN A 108 7.59 -3.86 -15.34
C ASN A 108 8.92 -4.58 -15.13
N ASP A 109 8.88 -5.72 -14.45
CA ASP A 109 10.02 -6.62 -14.33
C ASP A 109 9.91 -7.73 -15.40
N ALA A 110 10.54 -7.51 -16.55
CA ALA A 110 10.58 -8.48 -17.64
C ALA A 110 11.22 -9.83 -17.24
N THR A 111 11.99 -9.89 -16.14
CA THR A 111 12.60 -11.12 -15.65
C THR A 111 11.60 -12.05 -14.94
N ALA A 112 10.44 -11.52 -14.55
CA ALA A 112 9.33 -12.26 -13.96
C ALA A 112 8.36 -12.70 -15.08
N LYS A 113 8.56 -13.92 -15.61
CA LYS A 113 7.70 -14.50 -16.66
C LYS A 113 7.47 -13.57 -17.86
N GLY A 114 8.52 -12.85 -18.29
CA GLY A 114 8.44 -11.91 -19.41
C GLY A 114 7.68 -10.62 -19.10
N GLY A 115 7.50 -10.27 -17.82
CA GLY A 115 6.73 -9.10 -17.38
C GLY A 115 5.23 -9.25 -17.61
N THR A 116 4.72 -10.50 -17.66
CA THR A 116 3.30 -10.75 -17.93
C THR A 116 2.43 -10.41 -16.73
N TYR A 117 1.22 -9.90 -16.99
CA TYR A 117 0.30 -9.45 -15.96
C TYR A 117 -0.58 -10.58 -15.43
N ILE A 118 -0.45 -10.88 -14.14
CA ILE A 118 -1.43 -11.64 -13.35
C ILE A 118 -2.39 -10.69 -12.64
N ARG A 119 -3.40 -11.22 -11.95
CA ARG A 119 -4.37 -10.42 -11.19
C ARG A 119 -3.69 -9.45 -10.21
N GLU A 120 -2.69 -9.92 -9.46
CA GLU A 120 -1.94 -9.09 -8.52
C GLU A 120 -1.13 -8.00 -9.21
N THR A 121 -0.61 -8.23 -10.43
CA THR A 121 0.10 -7.21 -11.22
C THR A 121 -0.84 -6.06 -11.57
N ILE A 122 -2.05 -6.39 -12.04
CA ILE A 122 -3.08 -5.40 -12.39
C ILE A 122 -3.48 -4.62 -11.15
N LYS A 123 -3.83 -5.32 -10.07
CA LYS A 123 -4.21 -4.67 -8.81
C LYS A 123 -3.11 -3.74 -8.30
N LYS A 124 -1.84 -4.12 -8.45
CA LYS A 124 -0.68 -3.29 -8.08
C LYS A 124 -0.53 -2.05 -8.95
N HIS A 125 -0.68 -2.21 -10.27
CA HIS A 125 -0.66 -1.10 -11.21
C HIS A 125 -1.81 -0.11 -10.91
N LEU A 126 -3.04 -0.60 -10.75
CA LEU A 126 -4.20 0.22 -10.44
C LEU A 126 -4.05 0.94 -9.10
N ARG A 127 -3.49 0.28 -8.07
CA ARG A 127 -3.20 0.93 -6.79
C ARG A 127 -2.19 2.07 -6.93
N ALA A 128 -1.15 1.91 -7.76
CA ALA A 128 -0.21 3.00 -8.03
C ALA A 128 -0.89 4.20 -8.69
N GLN A 129 -1.80 3.97 -9.66
CA GLN A 129 -2.60 5.03 -10.28
C GLN A 129 -3.60 5.68 -9.33
N GLU A 130 -4.20 4.91 -8.41
CA GLU A 130 -5.06 5.46 -7.36
C GLU A 130 -4.27 6.40 -6.45
N ILE A 131 -3.07 6.00 -6.01
CA ILE A 131 -2.17 6.85 -5.22
C ILE A 131 -1.78 8.10 -6.01
N ALA A 132 -1.49 7.96 -7.32
CA ALA A 132 -1.19 9.10 -8.19
C ALA A 132 -2.35 10.10 -8.25
N LEU A 133 -3.58 9.59 -8.46
CA LEU A 133 -4.80 10.39 -8.54
C LEU A 133 -5.07 11.13 -7.23
N GLU A 134 -5.03 10.41 -6.12
CA GLU A 134 -5.37 10.97 -4.81
C GLU A 134 -4.38 12.07 -4.42
N ASN A 135 -3.09 11.86 -4.70
CA ASN A 135 -2.01 12.73 -4.26
C ASN A 135 -1.50 13.69 -5.35
N ASN A 136 -2.12 13.73 -6.54
CA ASN A 136 -1.75 14.61 -7.67
C ASN A 136 -0.28 14.44 -8.10
N LEU A 137 0.15 13.19 -8.27
CA LEU A 137 1.53 12.85 -8.62
C LEU A 137 1.63 12.48 -10.12
N PRO A 138 2.58 13.06 -10.88
CA PRO A 138 2.90 12.58 -12.22
C PRO A 138 3.17 11.08 -12.24
N CYS A 139 2.79 10.41 -13.34
CA CYS A 139 3.00 8.99 -13.53
C CYS A 139 4.12 8.75 -14.55
N VAL A 140 5.09 7.90 -14.20
CA VAL A 140 6.10 7.37 -15.12
C VAL A 140 5.94 5.86 -15.25
N TYR A 141 5.67 5.40 -16.47
CA TYR A 141 5.52 3.99 -16.82
C TYR A 141 6.79 3.49 -17.52
N LEU A 142 7.61 2.69 -16.84
CA LEU A 142 8.75 2.00 -17.44
C LEU A 142 8.27 0.65 -18.01
N VAL A 143 7.84 0.68 -19.27
CA VAL A 143 7.10 -0.40 -19.94
C VAL A 143 8.05 -1.44 -20.51
N ASP A 144 7.87 -2.68 -20.07
CA ASP A 144 8.66 -3.84 -20.51
C ASP A 144 7.89 -5.14 -20.22
N SER A 145 6.81 -5.38 -20.98
CA SER A 145 5.84 -6.44 -20.70
C SER A 145 5.43 -7.23 -21.93
N GLY A 146 5.45 -8.56 -21.79
CA GLY A 146 4.92 -9.50 -22.78
C GLY A 146 3.39 -9.57 -22.87
N GLY A 147 2.64 -8.76 -22.12
CA GLY A 147 1.17 -8.72 -22.14
C GLY A 147 0.52 -9.42 -20.93
N ALA A 148 -0.71 -9.90 -21.09
CA ALA A 148 -1.44 -10.60 -20.03
C ALA A 148 -0.96 -12.05 -19.85
N PHE A 149 -1.03 -12.57 -18.63
CA PHE A 149 -0.78 -13.99 -18.37
C PHE A 149 -1.99 -14.83 -18.82
N LEU A 150 -1.93 -15.33 -20.05
CA LEU A 150 -3.06 -16.00 -20.74
C LEU A 150 -3.77 -17.11 -19.95
N PRO A 151 -3.10 -17.95 -19.14
CA PRO A 151 -3.80 -18.97 -18.34
C PRO A 151 -4.81 -18.40 -17.34
N GLU A 152 -4.72 -17.10 -17.00
CA GLU A 152 -5.66 -16.42 -16.09
C GLU A 152 -6.44 -15.30 -16.78
N GLN A 153 -6.64 -15.38 -18.10
CA GLN A 153 -7.30 -14.34 -18.90
C GLN A 153 -8.65 -13.87 -18.30
N ASP A 154 -9.41 -14.79 -17.68
CA ASP A 154 -10.71 -14.53 -17.05
C ASP A 154 -10.63 -13.68 -15.78
N ARG A 155 -9.45 -13.58 -15.17
CA ARG A 155 -9.17 -12.83 -13.94
C ARG A 155 -8.35 -11.56 -14.16
N VAL A 156 -8.03 -11.26 -15.43
CA VAL A 156 -7.15 -10.15 -15.80
C VAL A 156 -7.74 -9.27 -16.89
N PHE A 157 -8.81 -9.68 -17.58
CA PHE A 157 -9.36 -8.96 -18.73
C PHE A 157 -10.78 -8.38 -18.54
N PRO A 158 -11.79 -9.16 -18.10
CA PRO A 158 -13.18 -8.78 -18.36
C PRO A 158 -13.81 -7.79 -17.37
N ASP A 159 -13.37 -7.72 -16.11
CA ASP A 159 -14.08 -6.99 -15.06
C ASP A 159 -13.67 -5.50 -14.96
N ARG A 160 -14.43 -4.72 -14.20
CA ARG A 160 -14.27 -3.27 -14.02
C ARG A 160 -12.85 -2.87 -13.62
N ASP A 161 -12.22 -3.64 -12.74
CA ASP A 161 -10.90 -3.36 -12.16
C ASP A 161 -9.82 -4.32 -12.71
N ASP A 162 -10.04 -4.84 -13.93
CA ASP A 162 -9.06 -5.62 -14.70
C ASP A 162 -8.21 -4.72 -15.62
N PHE A 163 -7.43 -5.30 -16.54
CA PHE A 163 -6.36 -4.63 -17.29
C PHE A 163 -6.81 -3.34 -18.00
N GLY A 164 -8.02 -3.31 -18.54
CA GLY A 164 -8.58 -2.12 -19.22
C GLY A 164 -8.73 -0.89 -18.31
N ARG A 165 -8.81 -1.09 -16.99
CA ARG A 165 -8.92 0.01 -16.02
C ARG A 165 -7.68 0.89 -15.99
N ILE A 166 -6.51 0.36 -16.37
CA ILE A 166 -5.25 1.10 -16.46
C ILE A 166 -5.42 2.27 -17.44
N PHE A 167 -5.99 2.01 -18.62
CA PHE A 167 -6.20 3.03 -19.67
C PHE A 167 -7.27 4.04 -19.27
N TYR A 168 -8.36 3.58 -18.65
CA TYR A 168 -9.39 4.46 -18.12
C TYR A 168 -8.80 5.45 -17.11
N ASN A 169 -8.01 4.96 -16.16
CA ASN A 169 -7.38 5.78 -15.14
C ASN A 169 -6.37 6.75 -15.77
N GLN A 170 -5.52 6.28 -16.68
CA GLN A 170 -4.51 7.09 -17.37
C GLN A 170 -5.16 8.27 -18.12
N SER A 171 -6.23 8.00 -18.88
CA SER A 171 -7.01 9.05 -19.55
C SER A 171 -7.62 10.05 -18.56
N LYS A 172 -8.16 9.59 -17.42
CA LYS A 172 -8.72 10.47 -16.39
C LYS A 172 -7.66 11.29 -15.65
N LEU A 173 -6.47 10.73 -15.42
CA LEU A 173 -5.34 11.41 -14.81
C LEU A 173 -4.81 12.52 -15.73
N SER A 174 -4.56 12.21 -17.00
CA SER A 174 -4.16 13.21 -18.03
C SER A 174 -5.20 14.33 -18.13
N ALA A 175 -6.49 14.01 -18.22
CA ALA A 175 -7.57 15.01 -18.26
C ALA A 175 -7.68 15.89 -17.00
N LYS A 176 -7.11 15.46 -15.87
CA LYS A 176 -6.99 16.25 -14.63
C LYS A 176 -5.71 17.09 -14.57
N GLY A 177 -4.88 17.04 -15.61
CA GLY A 177 -3.59 17.72 -15.67
C GLY A 177 -2.49 16.99 -14.89
N ILE A 178 -2.66 15.70 -14.59
CA ILE A 178 -1.61 14.86 -13.98
C ILE A 178 -0.79 14.22 -15.11
N PRO A 179 0.48 14.61 -15.31
CA PRO A 179 1.26 14.14 -16.46
C PRO A 179 1.41 12.62 -16.49
N GLN A 180 1.21 12.02 -17.65
CA GLN A 180 1.36 10.60 -17.93
C GLN A 180 2.55 10.41 -18.89
N ILE A 181 3.65 9.82 -18.44
CA ILE A 181 4.88 9.65 -19.23
C ILE A 181 5.17 8.16 -19.37
N SER A 182 5.40 7.70 -20.59
CA SER A 182 5.80 6.30 -20.86
C SER A 182 7.22 6.21 -21.38
N VAL A 183 7.94 5.19 -20.93
CA VAL A 183 9.26 4.82 -21.42
C VAL A 183 9.22 3.35 -21.83
N VAL A 184 9.15 3.10 -23.14
CA VAL A 184 9.07 1.76 -23.73
C VAL A 184 10.47 1.19 -23.90
N MET A 185 10.84 0.31 -22.99
CA MET A 185 12.18 -0.25 -22.85
C MET A 185 12.22 -1.75 -23.19
N GLY A 186 11.21 -2.23 -23.92
CA GLY A 186 11.11 -3.62 -24.35
C GLY A 186 9.80 -3.91 -25.07
N LEU A 187 9.25 -5.11 -24.85
CA LEU A 187 7.99 -5.50 -25.48
C LEU A 187 6.82 -4.68 -24.92
N CYS A 188 5.92 -4.25 -25.81
CA CYS A 188 4.66 -3.60 -25.48
C CYS A 188 3.58 -4.08 -26.47
N THR A 189 2.92 -5.20 -26.13
CA THR A 189 2.04 -5.92 -27.05
C THR A 189 0.56 -5.86 -26.64
N ALA A 190 -0.32 -5.94 -27.64
CA ALA A 190 -1.78 -6.02 -27.49
C ALA A 190 -2.34 -4.90 -26.63
N GLY A 191 -3.06 -5.22 -25.55
CA GLY A 191 -3.60 -4.22 -24.65
C GLY A 191 -2.51 -3.30 -24.08
N GLY A 192 -1.31 -3.82 -23.81
CA GLY A 192 -0.22 -3.04 -23.23
C GLY A 192 0.22 -1.87 -24.11
N ALA A 193 0.01 -1.96 -25.43
CA ALA A 193 0.33 -0.90 -26.39
C ALA A 193 -0.39 0.43 -26.12
N TYR A 194 -1.51 0.39 -25.40
CA TYR A 194 -2.23 1.61 -25.02
C TYR A 194 -1.58 2.39 -23.88
N ILE A 195 -0.67 1.80 -23.11
CA ILE A 195 0.08 2.54 -22.07
C ILE A 195 0.89 3.68 -22.72
N PRO A 196 1.81 3.42 -23.67
CA PRO A 196 2.49 4.51 -24.37
C PRO A 196 1.55 5.32 -25.27
N ALA A 197 0.64 4.69 -26.01
CA ALA A 197 -0.22 5.39 -26.96
C ALA A 197 -1.23 6.37 -26.32
N MET A 198 -1.50 6.25 -25.01
CA MET A 198 -2.35 7.16 -24.25
C MET A 198 -1.58 8.02 -23.26
N SER A 199 -0.24 7.99 -23.29
CA SER A 199 0.58 8.87 -22.46
C SER A 199 0.65 10.25 -23.09
N ASP A 200 0.86 11.28 -22.28
CA ASP A 200 1.03 12.65 -22.76
C ASP A 200 2.34 12.79 -23.54
N GLU A 201 3.39 12.07 -23.11
CA GLU A 201 4.65 11.89 -23.83
C GLU A 201 5.15 10.45 -23.71
N ALA A 202 5.61 9.89 -24.83
CA ALA A 202 6.10 8.53 -24.95
C ALA A 202 7.52 8.48 -25.53
N ILE A 203 8.41 7.82 -24.79
CA ILE A 203 9.80 7.56 -25.16
C ILE A 203 9.92 6.09 -25.56
N ILE A 204 10.66 5.77 -26.63
CA ILE A 204 10.90 4.39 -27.07
C ILE A 204 12.39 4.15 -27.31
N VAL A 205 12.92 3.03 -26.82
CA VAL A 205 14.32 2.65 -27.03
C VAL A 205 14.48 1.98 -28.40
N ARG A 206 15.36 2.51 -29.25
CA ARG A 206 15.67 1.99 -30.59
C ARG A 206 16.16 0.53 -30.52
N ASN A 207 15.73 -0.31 -31.46
CA ASN A 207 16.15 -1.72 -31.57
C ASN A 207 15.89 -2.56 -30.31
N GLN A 208 14.96 -2.13 -29.45
CA GLN A 208 14.67 -2.78 -28.17
C GLN A 208 13.20 -2.64 -27.77
N GLY A 209 12.70 -1.40 -27.77
CA GLY A 209 11.31 -1.06 -27.54
C GLY A 209 10.47 -1.39 -28.76
N THR A 210 9.32 -2.03 -28.55
CA THR A 210 8.36 -2.34 -29.63
C THR A 210 6.93 -2.13 -29.15
N ILE A 211 6.08 -1.55 -30.00
CA ILE A 211 4.65 -1.30 -29.71
C ILE A 211 3.81 -1.90 -30.83
N PHE A 212 2.84 -2.77 -30.51
CA PHE A 212 1.90 -3.27 -31.50
C PHE A 212 0.65 -3.89 -30.87
N ILE A 213 -0.50 -3.79 -31.54
CA ILE A 213 -1.75 -4.44 -31.11
C ILE A 213 -1.68 -5.96 -31.33
N GLY A 214 -0.99 -6.40 -32.38
CA GLY A 214 -0.72 -7.80 -32.64
C GLY A 214 0.74 -7.97 -33.00
N GLY A 215 1.48 -8.76 -32.23
CA GLY A 215 2.90 -9.02 -32.54
C GLY A 215 3.08 -9.88 -33.79
N PRO A 216 4.33 -10.05 -34.26
CA PRO A 216 4.63 -10.83 -35.47
C PRO A 216 3.98 -12.22 -35.53
N PRO A 217 3.89 -13.00 -34.43
CA PRO A 217 3.19 -14.28 -34.46
C PRO A 217 1.70 -14.15 -34.79
N LEU A 218 1.03 -13.11 -34.29
CA LEU A 218 -0.39 -12.87 -34.54
C LEU A 218 -0.62 -12.35 -35.96
N VAL A 219 0.24 -11.43 -36.45
CA VAL A 219 0.18 -10.92 -37.82
C VAL A 219 0.34 -12.07 -38.83
N LYS A 220 1.33 -12.93 -38.63
CA LYS A 220 1.55 -14.12 -39.46
C LYS A 220 0.36 -15.06 -39.43
N ALA A 221 -0.22 -15.32 -38.25
CA ALA A 221 -1.37 -16.20 -38.11
C ALA A 221 -2.64 -15.64 -38.79
N ALA A 222 -2.85 -14.32 -38.73
CA ALA A 222 -4.05 -13.68 -39.24
C ALA A 222 -4.00 -13.36 -40.74
N THR A 223 -2.82 -13.04 -41.27
CA THR A 223 -2.66 -12.48 -42.64
C THR A 223 -1.68 -13.25 -43.51
N GLY A 224 -0.81 -14.09 -42.93
CA GLY A 224 0.30 -14.74 -43.62
C GLY A 224 1.55 -13.87 -43.79
N GLU A 225 1.50 -12.59 -43.44
CA GLU A 225 2.64 -11.67 -43.51
C GLU A 225 3.76 -12.07 -42.53
N VAL A 226 5.00 -12.06 -43.00
CA VAL A 226 6.18 -12.32 -42.18
C VAL A 226 6.95 -11.01 -42.05
N VAL A 227 6.96 -10.47 -40.84
CA VAL A 227 7.57 -9.17 -40.50
C VAL A 227 8.29 -9.29 -39.17
N SER A 228 9.42 -8.62 -39.01
CA SER A 228 10.12 -8.60 -37.72
C SER A 228 9.43 -7.67 -36.71
N ALA A 229 9.76 -7.79 -35.42
CA ALA A 229 9.18 -6.92 -34.41
C ALA A 229 9.59 -5.44 -34.59
N GLU A 230 10.83 -5.19 -35.02
CA GLU A 230 11.34 -3.83 -35.28
C GLU A 230 10.68 -3.20 -36.52
N GLU A 231 10.51 -3.97 -37.59
CA GLU A 231 9.80 -3.49 -38.80
C GLU A 231 8.32 -3.25 -38.57
N LEU A 232 7.68 -4.06 -37.70
CA LEU A 232 6.26 -3.96 -37.41
C LEU A 232 5.92 -2.75 -36.53
N GLY A 233 6.74 -2.49 -35.52
CA GLY A 233 6.43 -1.50 -34.48
C GLY A 233 7.63 -1.13 -33.62
N GLY A 234 8.82 -1.05 -34.21
CA GLY A 234 10.04 -0.62 -33.53
C GLY A 234 10.09 0.89 -33.27
N GLY A 235 11.17 1.32 -32.62
CA GLY A 235 11.38 2.71 -32.24
C GLY A 235 11.31 3.67 -33.43
N VAL A 236 11.98 3.33 -34.53
CA VAL A 236 12.01 4.17 -35.74
C VAL A 236 10.61 4.32 -36.33
N VAL A 237 9.86 3.22 -36.46
CA VAL A 237 8.49 3.24 -37.01
C VAL A 237 7.58 4.19 -36.21
N HIS A 238 7.70 4.18 -34.89
CA HIS A 238 6.83 4.98 -34.03
C HIS A 238 7.22 6.45 -33.92
N THR A 239 8.49 6.80 -34.12
CA THR A 239 8.95 8.20 -34.04
C THR A 239 9.12 8.88 -35.41
N THR A 240 9.14 8.14 -36.53
CA THR A 240 9.30 8.74 -37.87
C THR A 240 8.09 8.56 -38.78
N THR A 241 7.24 7.56 -38.54
CA THR A 241 6.16 7.20 -39.46
C THR A 241 4.78 7.35 -38.83
N SER A 242 4.53 6.68 -37.70
CA SER A 242 3.18 6.62 -37.10
C SER A 242 2.91 7.70 -36.06
N GLY A 243 3.93 8.21 -35.36
CA GLY A 243 3.78 9.21 -34.30
C GLY A 243 3.16 8.66 -33.01
N VAL A 244 3.26 7.35 -32.75
CA VAL A 244 2.81 6.74 -31.48
C VAL A 244 3.79 7.01 -30.34
N ALA A 245 5.06 7.29 -30.66
CA ALA A 245 6.07 7.71 -29.70
C ALA A 245 6.67 9.04 -30.15
N ASP A 246 7.02 9.88 -29.18
CA ASP A 246 7.48 11.25 -29.38
C ASP A 246 9.01 11.34 -29.41
N HIS A 247 9.66 10.47 -28.64
CA HIS A 247 11.11 10.52 -28.42
C HIS A 247 11.78 9.18 -28.70
N LEU A 248 12.84 9.20 -29.50
CA LEU A 248 13.65 8.02 -29.81
C LEU A 248 14.92 8.01 -28.94
N ALA A 249 15.04 7.02 -28.06
CA ALA A 249 16.21 6.83 -27.21
C ALA A 249 17.15 5.78 -27.80
N GLU A 250 18.45 5.90 -27.52
CA GLU A 250 19.48 5.00 -28.06
C GLU A 250 19.74 3.79 -27.14
N ASN A 251 19.40 3.90 -25.86
CA ASN A 251 19.50 2.85 -24.86
C ASN A 251 18.68 3.22 -23.61
N ASP A 252 18.62 2.32 -22.62
CA ASP A 252 17.91 2.54 -21.37
C ASP A 252 18.33 3.84 -20.66
N THR A 253 19.63 4.12 -20.54
CA THR A 253 20.13 5.32 -19.84
C THR A 253 19.69 6.60 -20.54
N HIS A 254 19.82 6.67 -21.87
CA HIS A 254 19.37 7.82 -22.66
C HIS A 254 17.84 8.01 -22.53
N ALA A 255 17.06 6.92 -22.49
CA ALA A 255 15.62 7.01 -22.31
C ALA A 255 15.23 7.62 -20.95
N LEU A 256 15.97 7.27 -19.90
CA LEU A 256 15.76 7.85 -18.57
C LEU A 256 16.18 9.31 -18.51
N GLU A 257 17.24 9.71 -19.22
CA GLU A 257 17.65 11.11 -19.36
C GLU A 257 16.57 11.95 -20.06
N ILE A 258 16.00 11.45 -21.17
CA ILE A 258 14.87 12.13 -21.83
C ILE A 258 13.68 12.23 -20.88
N CYS A 259 13.34 11.16 -20.16
CA CYS A 259 12.26 11.19 -19.17
C CYS A 259 12.50 12.27 -18.10
N ARG A 260 13.74 12.45 -17.66
CA ARG A 260 14.12 13.51 -16.73
C ARG A 260 13.99 14.91 -17.36
N ASN A 261 14.40 15.08 -18.62
CA ASN A 261 14.24 16.33 -19.36
C ASN A 261 12.77 16.73 -19.51
N ILE A 262 11.85 15.76 -19.68
CA ILE A 262 10.40 16.03 -19.68
C ILE A 262 9.96 16.70 -18.38
N PHE A 263 10.47 16.23 -17.22
CA PHE A 263 10.13 16.82 -15.92
C PHE A 263 10.56 18.28 -15.77
N GLU A 264 11.62 18.71 -16.48
CA GLU A 264 12.06 20.11 -16.47
C GLU A 264 11.06 21.05 -17.16
N THR A 265 10.21 20.52 -18.04
CA THR A 265 9.21 21.32 -18.77
C THR A 265 7.87 21.39 -18.04
N LEU A 266 7.66 20.57 -17.01
CA LEU A 266 6.40 20.52 -16.27
C LEU A 266 6.19 21.80 -15.46
N PRO A 267 4.94 22.30 -15.36
CA PRO A 267 4.65 23.44 -14.52
C PRO A 267 4.94 23.12 -13.04
N PRO A 268 5.37 24.11 -12.24
CA PRO A 268 5.58 23.93 -10.81
C PRO A 268 4.32 23.39 -10.12
N PRO A 269 4.46 22.47 -9.15
CA PRO A 269 3.31 21.92 -8.44
C PRO A 269 2.68 22.96 -7.50
N ASP A 270 1.35 23.08 -7.55
CA ASP A 270 0.59 23.92 -6.59
C ASP A 270 0.35 23.15 -5.28
N ARG A 271 1.34 23.15 -4.39
CA ARG A 271 1.31 22.35 -3.15
C ARG A 271 0.37 22.92 -2.08
N GLN A 272 -0.30 22.04 -1.35
CA GLN A 272 -1.01 22.38 -0.10
C GLN A 272 -0.02 22.96 0.91
N GLN A 273 -0.29 24.20 1.32
CA GLN A 273 0.49 24.86 2.35
C GLN A 273 0.11 24.28 3.72
N VAL A 274 1.12 23.93 4.50
CA VAL A 274 0.99 23.49 5.89
C VAL A 274 2.00 24.25 6.72
N ASP A 275 1.71 24.41 8.00
CA ASP A 275 2.63 25.01 8.96
C ASP A 275 3.77 24.02 9.25
N TRP A 276 4.66 23.79 8.28
CA TRP A 276 5.84 22.95 8.42
C TRP A 276 6.92 23.71 9.20
N VAL A 277 7.62 23.00 10.09
CA VAL A 277 8.73 23.54 10.89
C VAL A 277 9.94 22.63 10.79
N GLU A 278 11.10 23.11 11.23
CA GLU A 278 12.32 22.31 11.25
C GLU A 278 12.10 20.98 12.04
N PRO A 279 12.40 19.81 11.44
CA PRO A 279 12.21 18.51 12.08
C PRO A 279 13.08 18.35 13.34
N GLU A 280 12.48 17.85 14.41
CA GLU A 280 13.22 17.36 15.59
C GLU A 280 13.08 15.84 15.67
N PRO A 281 14.15 15.07 15.94
CA PRO A 281 14.03 13.64 16.18
C PRO A 281 13.14 13.34 17.41
N PRO A 282 12.55 12.15 17.51
CA PRO A 282 11.92 11.71 18.75
C PRO A 282 12.91 11.74 19.92
N HIS A 283 12.42 11.95 21.15
CA HIS A 283 13.27 11.93 22.36
C HIS A 283 13.72 10.52 22.74
N TYR A 284 12.99 9.50 22.31
CA TYR A 284 13.31 8.09 22.54
C TYR A 284 13.71 7.43 21.24
N GLU A 285 14.72 6.56 21.30
CA GLU A 285 15.23 5.84 20.14
C GLU A 285 14.13 4.99 19.46
N GLU A 286 14.12 5.02 18.13
CA GLU A 286 13.12 4.34 17.30
C GLU A 286 13.25 2.81 17.42
N ASP A 287 14.46 2.29 17.63
CA ASP A 287 14.72 0.85 17.81
C ASP A 287 14.00 0.26 19.03
N GLN A 288 13.64 1.09 20.00
CA GLN A 288 12.89 0.65 21.17
C GLN A 288 11.49 0.16 20.81
N LEU A 289 10.96 0.51 19.62
CA LEU A 289 9.68 0.02 19.12
C LEU A 289 9.62 -1.52 19.07
N TYR A 290 10.76 -2.19 18.86
CA TYR A 290 10.80 -3.65 18.90
C TYR A 290 10.39 -4.23 20.25
N GLY A 291 10.68 -3.54 21.36
CA GLY A 291 10.30 -4.00 22.70
C GLY A 291 8.99 -3.42 23.24
N VAL A 292 8.45 -2.37 22.62
CA VAL A 292 7.19 -1.72 23.04
C VAL A 292 5.97 -2.61 22.77
N VAL A 293 5.87 -3.18 21.57
CA VAL A 293 4.69 -3.95 21.17
C VAL A 293 4.83 -5.40 21.61
N PRO A 294 3.93 -5.92 22.47
CA PRO A 294 3.96 -7.32 22.84
C PRO A 294 3.76 -8.21 21.62
N PHE A 295 4.58 -9.26 21.50
CA PHE A 295 4.44 -10.22 20.41
C PHE A 295 3.12 -11.02 20.52
N ASP A 296 2.68 -11.30 21.76
CA ASP A 296 1.33 -11.80 22.02
C ASP A 296 0.33 -10.64 21.95
N LEU A 297 -0.34 -10.51 20.80
CA LEU A 297 -1.32 -9.45 20.52
C LEU A 297 -2.54 -9.46 21.46
N LYS A 298 -2.71 -10.49 22.32
CA LYS A 298 -3.74 -10.48 23.37
C LYS A 298 -3.35 -9.61 24.56
N ARG A 299 -2.06 -9.33 24.75
CA ARG A 299 -1.57 -8.46 25.82
C ARG A 299 -1.71 -6.99 25.41
N GLY A 300 -2.36 -6.21 26.26
CA GLY A 300 -2.44 -4.77 26.09
C GLY A 300 -1.08 -4.10 26.33
N PHE A 301 -0.88 -2.94 25.73
CA PHE A 301 0.21 -2.01 26.00
C PHE A 301 -0.29 -0.58 25.81
N ASP A 302 0.42 0.42 26.33
CA ASP A 302 0.06 1.83 26.10
C ASP A 302 0.55 2.29 24.73
N VAL A 303 -0.38 2.60 23.83
CA VAL A 303 -0.07 3.05 22.47
C VAL A 303 0.70 4.37 22.42
N ARG A 304 0.66 5.16 23.50
CA ARG A 304 1.49 6.37 23.65
C ARG A 304 2.97 6.07 23.55
N GLU A 305 3.40 4.86 23.89
CA GLU A 305 4.80 4.43 23.76
C GLU A 305 5.25 4.32 22.28
N ILE A 306 4.34 3.99 21.36
CA ILE A 306 4.62 4.09 19.92
C ILE A 306 4.67 5.56 19.51
N ILE A 307 3.67 6.35 19.92
CA ILE A 307 3.58 7.78 19.58
C ILE A 307 4.87 8.51 19.99
N ALA A 308 5.36 8.26 21.22
CA ALA A 308 6.57 8.86 21.76
C ALA A 308 7.82 8.56 20.91
N ARG A 309 7.85 7.47 20.15
CA ARG A 309 9.00 7.06 19.32
C ARG A 309 8.87 7.45 17.84
N ILE A 310 7.74 8.04 17.43
CA ILE A 310 7.53 8.46 16.03
C ILE A 310 7.30 9.95 15.85
N VAL A 311 6.95 10.70 16.90
CA VAL A 311 6.67 12.15 16.80
C VAL A 311 7.85 13.01 17.26
N ASP A 312 7.92 14.23 16.71
CA ASP A 312 9.02 15.17 16.94
C ASP A 312 9.16 15.53 18.43
N GLY A 313 10.37 15.36 18.97
CA GLY A 313 10.69 15.61 20.37
C GLY A 313 9.87 14.78 21.37
N SER A 314 9.21 13.72 20.90
CA SER A 314 8.21 12.92 21.64
C SER A 314 7.07 13.78 22.20
N ARG A 315 6.72 14.88 21.51
CA ARG A 315 5.70 15.81 21.97
C ARG A 315 4.32 15.48 21.41
N PHE A 316 3.36 15.32 22.31
CA PHE A 316 1.98 15.00 21.99
C PHE A 316 1.03 15.87 22.81
N HIS A 317 0.04 16.47 22.16
CA HIS A 317 -1.04 17.17 22.84
C HIS A 317 -2.30 16.31 22.75
N GLU A 318 -2.53 15.53 23.81
CA GLU A 318 -3.65 14.60 23.86
C GLU A 318 -4.99 15.34 23.97
N PHE A 319 -5.94 14.94 23.12
CA PHE A 319 -7.31 15.41 23.11
C PHE A 319 -8.19 14.41 23.86
N LYS A 320 -9.08 14.92 24.73
CA LYS A 320 -10.00 14.11 25.55
C LYS A 320 -9.28 12.96 26.28
N GLU A 321 -8.16 13.26 26.92
CA GLU A 321 -7.31 12.30 27.64
C GLU A 321 -8.12 11.41 28.61
N ASN A 322 -9.06 12.01 29.36
CA ASN A 322 -9.86 11.33 30.38
C ASN A 322 -11.23 10.80 29.90
N TYR A 323 -11.49 10.75 28.59
CA TYR A 323 -12.77 10.29 28.02
C TYR A 323 -12.51 9.30 26.87
N GLY A 324 -13.21 8.17 26.82
CA GLY A 324 -12.99 7.15 25.80
C GLY A 324 -11.52 6.69 25.75
N THR A 325 -10.96 6.32 26.90
CA THR A 325 -9.51 6.09 27.10
C THR A 325 -8.94 4.90 26.32
N THR A 326 -9.83 4.06 25.74
CA THR A 326 -9.43 2.98 24.83
C THR A 326 -9.10 3.46 23.42
N LEU A 327 -9.31 4.76 23.13
CA LEU A 327 -8.86 5.42 21.90
C LEU A 327 -8.06 6.67 22.28
N VAL A 328 -6.78 6.69 21.96
CA VAL A 328 -5.90 7.84 22.16
C VAL A 328 -6.02 8.73 20.92
N THR A 329 -6.24 10.02 21.13
CA THR A 329 -6.33 11.02 20.05
C THR A 329 -5.54 12.25 20.43
N GLY A 330 -4.85 12.89 19.48
CA GLY A 330 -4.13 14.11 19.80
C GLY A 330 -3.29 14.65 18.66
N PHE A 331 -2.75 15.84 18.84
CA PHE A 331 -1.94 16.53 17.84
C PHE A 331 -0.46 16.37 18.13
N ALA A 332 0.33 16.24 17.06
CA ALA A 332 1.78 16.16 17.12
C ALA A 332 2.41 16.80 15.87
N ARG A 333 3.74 16.70 15.78
CA ARG A 333 4.47 16.89 14.53
C ARG A 333 5.25 15.63 14.20
N LEU A 334 5.39 15.34 12.91
CA LEU A 334 6.18 14.22 12.41
C LEU A 334 7.02 14.72 11.24
N MET A 335 8.33 14.77 11.44
CA MET A 335 9.29 15.39 10.53
C MET A 335 8.88 16.81 10.11
N GLY A 336 8.47 17.62 11.09
CA GLY A 336 8.03 19.00 10.91
C GLY A 336 6.55 19.16 10.53
N TYR A 337 5.92 18.15 9.90
CA TYR A 337 4.53 18.23 9.47
C TYR A 337 3.55 18.18 10.65
N PRO A 338 2.53 19.07 10.73
CA PRO A 338 1.48 18.96 11.72
C PRO A 338 0.59 17.75 11.42
N ILE A 339 0.31 16.93 12.44
CA ILE A 339 -0.49 15.70 12.30
C ILE A 339 -1.50 15.54 13.43
N GLY A 340 -2.62 14.89 13.13
CA GLY A 340 -3.54 14.32 14.11
C GLY A 340 -3.34 12.82 14.18
N ILE A 341 -3.26 12.26 15.39
CA ILE A 341 -3.11 10.82 15.60
C ILE A 341 -4.38 10.26 16.23
N ILE A 342 -4.85 9.12 15.74
CA ILE A 342 -5.92 8.31 16.32
C ILE A 342 -5.38 6.89 16.51
N ALA A 343 -5.25 6.43 17.74
CA ALA A 343 -4.52 5.22 18.07
C ALA A 343 -5.30 4.34 19.06
N ASN A 344 -5.42 3.04 18.77
CA ASN A 344 -6.13 2.12 19.67
C ASN A 344 -5.30 1.83 20.93
N ASN A 345 -5.98 1.87 22.08
CA ASN A 345 -5.42 1.53 23.38
C ASN A 345 -6.31 0.51 24.12
N GLY A 346 -7.07 -0.30 23.34
CA GLY A 346 -8.09 -1.22 23.82
C GLY A 346 -9.22 -1.43 22.79
N PHE A 347 -10.32 -2.03 23.23
CA PHE A 347 -11.54 -2.19 22.43
C PHE A 347 -12.25 -0.84 22.22
N LEU A 348 -13.04 -0.71 21.15
CA LEU A 348 -13.87 0.49 20.95
C LEU A 348 -15.18 0.40 21.74
N ASN A 349 -15.58 1.51 22.37
CA ASN A 349 -16.90 1.71 22.98
C ASN A 349 -17.54 3.00 22.41
N SER A 350 -18.76 3.31 22.84
CA SER A 350 -19.48 4.53 22.40
C SER A 350 -18.67 5.80 22.64
N GLU A 351 -18.05 5.94 23.81
CA GLU A 351 -17.25 7.10 24.19
C GLU A 351 -16.04 7.27 23.26
N SER A 352 -15.34 6.19 22.97
CA SER A 352 -14.20 6.16 22.05
C SER A 352 -14.62 6.51 20.63
N ALA A 353 -15.75 6.00 20.14
CA ALA A 353 -16.25 6.35 18.81
C ALA A 353 -16.65 7.84 18.69
N LEU A 354 -17.35 8.37 19.71
CA LEU A 354 -17.71 9.79 19.77
C LEU A 354 -16.47 10.71 19.89
N LYS A 355 -15.44 10.26 20.63
CA LYS A 355 -14.14 10.95 20.71
C LYS A 355 -13.45 10.97 19.35
N GLY A 356 -13.38 9.81 18.68
CA GLY A 356 -12.77 9.67 17.36
C GLY A 356 -13.44 10.54 16.31
N ALA A 357 -14.78 10.51 16.23
CA ALA A 357 -15.56 11.33 15.31
C ALA A 357 -15.26 12.83 15.47
N HIS A 358 -15.37 13.35 16.69
CA HIS A 358 -15.07 14.76 16.97
C HIS A 358 -13.60 15.10 16.64
N PHE A 359 -12.65 14.20 16.93
CA PHE A 359 -11.26 14.47 16.62
C PHE A 359 -10.97 14.53 15.11
N VAL A 360 -11.62 13.68 14.30
CA VAL A 360 -11.55 13.75 12.83
C VAL A 360 -12.10 15.09 12.33
N GLU A 361 -13.23 15.57 12.87
CA GLU A 361 -13.79 16.88 12.53
C GLU A 361 -12.81 18.02 12.81
N LEU A 362 -12.13 17.98 13.96
CA LEU A 362 -11.10 18.97 14.32
C LEU A 362 -9.92 18.95 13.34
N CYS A 363 -9.44 17.76 12.97
CA CYS A 363 -8.35 17.64 12.00
C CYS A 363 -8.74 18.18 10.62
N CYS A 364 -9.95 17.86 10.15
CA CYS A 364 -10.47 18.36 8.88
C CYS A 364 -10.63 19.89 8.90
N ALA A 365 -11.21 20.45 9.95
CA ALA A 365 -11.37 21.90 10.12
C ALA A 365 -10.02 22.64 10.12
N ARG A 366 -8.96 22.00 10.65
CA ARG A 366 -7.60 22.55 10.73
C ARG A 366 -6.71 22.14 9.55
N LYS A 367 -7.25 21.43 8.54
CA LYS A 367 -6.47 20.91 7.40
C LYS A 367 -5.24 20.10 7.83
N THR A 368 -5.39 19.31 8.88
CA THR A 368 -4.31 18.51 9.47
C THR A 368 -4.43 17.06 9.02
N PRO A 369 -3.42 16.48 8.35
CA PRO A 369 -3.40 15.05 8.01
C PRO A 369 -3.58 14.15 9.23
N ILE A 370 -4.24 13.01 9.05
CA ILE A 370 -4.59 12.08 10.13
C ILE A 370 -3.80 10.77 9.98
N ILE A 371 -3.26 10.28 11.09
CA ILE A 371 -2.56 9.00 11.18
C ILE A 371 -3.35 8.07 12.10
N PHE A 372 -3.75 6.92 11.59
CA PHE A 372 -4.38 5.84 12.35
C PHE A 372 -3.33 4.79 12.72
N LEU A 373 -3.22 4.49 14.01
CA LEU A 373 -2.43 3.37 14.53
C LEU A 373 -3.39 2.25 14.97
N GLN A 374 -3.53 1.22 14.13
CA GLN A 374 -4.47 0.14 14.37
C GLN A 374 -3.88 -0.94 15.28
N ASN A 375 -4.54 -1.14 16.42
CA ASN A 375 -4.40 -2.31 17.28
C ASN A 375 -5.75 -2.61 17.93
N ILE A 376 -6.69 -3.10 17.11
CA ILE A 376 -8.09 -3.22 17.45
C ILE A 376 -8.64 -4.64 17.29
N THR A 377 -9.27 -5.13 18.35
CA THR A 377 -9.93 -6.44 18.40
C THR A 377 -11.44 -6.37 18.17
N GLY A 378 -12.01 -5.16 18.12
CA GLY A 378 -13.41 -4.90 17.81
C GLY A 378 -14.06 -3.91 18.77
N PHE A 379 -15.39 -3.80 18.66
CA PHE A 379 -16.21 -3.05 19.61
C PHE A 379 -16.58 -3.94 20.80
N ILE A 380 -16.80 -3.32 21.96
CA ILE A 380 -17.34 -4.02 23.12
C ILE A 380 -18.75 -4.55 22.81
N VAL A 381 -19.03 -5.78 23.24
CA VAL A 381 -20.32 -6.44 23.00
C VAL A 381 -21.15 -6.52 24.28
N GLY A 382 -22.47 -6.69 24.12
CA GLY A 382 -23.38 -7.00 25.23
C GLY A 382 -24.61 -6.10 25.27
N LYS A 383 -25.70 -6.62 25.86
CA LYS A 383 -27.04 -6.00 25.87
C LYS A 383 -27.03 -4.52 26.29
N LYS A 384 -26.27 -4.17 27.32
CA LYS A 384 -26.16 -2.77 27.81
C LYS A 384 -25.59 -1.84 26.74
N HIS A 385 -24.56 -2.26 26.02
CA HIS A 385 -23.89 -1.45 24.99
C HIS A 385 -24.78 -1.30 23.74
N GLU A 386 -25.46 -2.38 23.35
CA GLU A 386 -26.43 -2.35 22.26
C GLU A 386 -27.60 -1.40 22.56
N HIS A 387 -28.21 -1.51 23.75
CA HIS A 387 -29.28 -0.62 24.17
C HIS A 387 -28.81 0.83 24.33
N GLY A 388 -27.53 1.04 24.65
CA GLY A 388 -26.90 2.36 24.71
C GLY A 388 -26.63 3.00 23.34
N GLY A 389 -26.81 2.26 22.25
CA GLY A 389 -26.63 2.77 20.89
C GLY A 389 -25.20 2.70 20.37
N ILE A 390 -24.40 1.70 20.79
CA ILE A 390 -23.02 1.53 20.33
C ILE A 390 -22.89 1.50 18.79
N ALA A 391 -23.85 0.88 18.10
CA ALA A 391 -23.88 0.85 16.63
C ALA A 391 -24.02 2.26 16.04
N ARG A 392 -24.88 3.11 16.61
CA ARG A 392 -25.06 4.49 16.20
C ARG A 392 -23.79 5.32 16.44
N ASP A 393 -23.17 5.15 17.60
CA ASP A 393 -21.99 5.93 17.96
C ASP A 393 -20.77 5.49 17.15
N GLY A 394 -20.60 4.19 16.92
CA GLY A 394 -19.65 3.64 15.96
C GLY A 394 -19.86 4.17 14.54
N ALA A 395 -21.12 4.28 14.10
CA ALA A 395 -21.46 4.85 12.80
C ALA A 395 -21.02 6.31 12.68
N LYS A 396 -21.05 7.12 13.75
CA LYS A 396 -20.51 8.49 13.70
C LYS A 396 -19.01 8.50 13.40
N MET A 397 -18.22 7.62 14.02
CA MET A 397 -16.79 7.52 13.73
C MET A 397 -16.54 7.11 12.27
N ILE A 398 -17.25 6.08 11.80
CA ILE A 398 -17.17 5.60 10.42
C ILE A 398 -17.54 6.72 9.43
N HIS A 399 -18.63 7.46 9.68
CA HIS A 399 -19.03 8.60 8.87
C HIS A 399 -17.97 9.69 8.82
N ALA A 400 -17.36 10.02 9.96
CA ALA A 400 -16.30 11.02 10.01
C ALA A 400 -15.07 10.58 9.20
N VAL A 401 -14.63 9.32 9.35
CA VAL A 401 -13.49 8.76 8.62
C VAL A 401 -13.75 8.72 7.11
N SER A 402 -14.91 8.22 6.68
CA SER A 402 -15.25 8.15 5.25
C SER A 402 -15.31 9.49 4.54
N ASN A 403 -15.57 10.58 5.29
CA ASN A 403 -15.73 11.93 4.72
C ASN A 403 -14.60 12.87 5.16
N ALA A 404 -13.47 12.34 5.64
CA ALA A 404 -12.33 13.16 6.01
C ALA A 404 -11.79 13.90 4.78
N SER A 405 -11.76 15.23 4.82
CA SER A 405 -11.33 16.08 3.70
C SER A 405 -9.81 16.33 3.67
N VAL A 406 -9.07 15.60 4.50
CA VAL A 406 -7.62 15.68 4.68
C VAL A 406 -6.99 14.29 4.44
N PRO A 407 -5.70 14.21 4.08
CA PRO A 407 -5.03 12.93 3.91
C PRO A 407 -5.11 12.07 5.16
N VAL A 408 -5.49 10.81 4.97
CA VAL A 408 -5.53 9.78 6.01
C VAL A 408 -4.45 8.75 5.72
N PHE A 409 -3.66 8.40 6.72
CA PHE A 409 -2.63 7.36 6.66
C PHE A 409 -2.91 6.31 7.74
N THR A 410 -2.67 5.04 7.43
CA THR A 410 -2.95 3.94 8.36
C THR A 410 -1.72 3.06 8.54
N VAL A 411 -1.39 2.73 9.79
CA VAL A 411 -0.38 1.72 10.13
C VAL A 411 -1.02 0.69 11.05
N VAL A 412 -1.03 -0.57 10.61
CA VAL A 412 -1.47 -1.68 11.45
C VAL A 412 -0.27 -2.16 12.27
N VAL A 413 -0.26 -1.81 13.56
CA VAL A 413 0.84 -2.10 14.49
C VAL A 413 0.59 -3.37 15.31
N GLY A 414 -0.64 -3.88 15.30
CA GLY A 414 -1.05 -5.09 16.00
C GLY A 414 -2.24 -5.78 15.33
N ALA A 415 -3.36 -5.90 16.04
CA ALA A 415 -4.58 -6.49 15.48
C ALA A 415 -5.39 -5.49 14.65
N SER A 416 -6.08 -6.00 13.63
CA SER A 416 -7.09 -5.27 12.87
C SER A 416 -8.27 -6.20 12.60
N TYR A 417 -9.24 -6.24 13.53
CA TYR A 417 -10.37 -7.15 13.48
C TYR A 417 -11.73 -6.47 13.36
N GLY A 418 -12.59 -7.08 12.53
CA GLY A 418 -14.03 -6.77 12.41
C GLY A 418 -14.34 -5.30 12.17
N ALA A 419 -15.41 -4.81 12.79
CA ALA A 419 -15.85 -3.42 12.66
C ALA A 419 -14.81 -2.38 13.16
N GLY A 420 -13.85 -2.80 13.97
CA GLY A 420 -12.73 -1.96 14.39
C GLY A 420 -11.84 -1.54 13.22
N ASN A 421 -11.62 -2.43 12.25
CA ASN A 421 -10.90 -2.10 11.02
C ASN A 421 -11.58 -0.94 10.27
N TYR A 422 -12.91 -0.93 10.23
CA TYR A 422 -13.68 0.09 9.52
C TYR A 422 -13.56 1.45 10.20
N ALA A 423 -13.80 1.48 11.52
CA ALA A 423 -13.74 2.70 12.32
C ALA A 423 -12.34 3.33 12.33
N MET A 424 -11.28 2.54 12.15
CA MET A 424 -9.89 2.99 12.20
C MET A 424 -9.25 3.21 10.81
N ALA A 425 -10.06 3.49 9.77
CA ALA A 425 -9.57 3.75 8.41
C ALA A 425 -8.80 2.58 7.77
N GLY A 426 -9.38 1.37 7.83
CA GLY A 426 -8.90 0.22 7.08
C GLY A 426 -8.98 0.40 5.55
N ARG A 427 -8.54 -0.60 4.79
CA ARG A 427 -8.34 -0.51 3.33
C ARG A 427 -9.55 0.02 2.53
N ALA A 428 -10.77 -0.31 2.96
CA ALA A 428 -12.01 0.11 2.29
C ALA A 428 -12.36 1.60 2.47
N PHE A 429 -11.63 2.31 3.33
CA PHE A 429 -11.83 3.74 3.64
C PHE A 429 -10.80 4.63 2.96
N SER A 430 -10.11 4.09 1.94
CA SER A 430 -9.16 4.80 1.07
C SER A 430 -8.15 5.69 1.81
N PRO A 431 -7.40 5.16 2.80
CA PRO A 431 -6.22 5.88 3.28
C PRO A 431 -5.23 6.05 2.11
N ARG A 432 -4.57 7.22 2.06
CA ARG A 432 -3.58 7.55 1.03
C ARG A 432 -2.50 6.49 0.94
N LEU A 433 -2.04 6.03 2.11
CA LEU A 433 -1.19 4.85 2.24
C LEU A 433 -1.61 4.05 3.48
N LEU A 434 -1.58 2.72 3.36
CA LEU A 434 -1.79 1.78 4.46
C LEU A 434 -0.62 0.81 4.56
N PHE A 435 0.06 0.77 5.70
CA PHE A 435 1.16 -0.17 5.95
C PHE A 435 0.84 -1.12 7.09
N MET A 436 1.53 -2.27 7.11
CA MET A 436 1.45 -3.23 8.21
C MET A 436 2.83 -3.46 8.81
N TRP A 437 2.90 -3.67 10.12
CA TRP A 437 4.09 -4.23 10.75
C TRP A 437 4.17 -5.76 10.54
N PRO A 438 5.35 -6.38 10.66
CA PRO A 438 5.51 -7.81 10.38
C PRO A 438 4.72 -8.71 11.34
N ASN A 439 4.52 -8.26 12.59
CA ASN A 439 3.75 -8.96 13.63
C ASN A 439 2.23 -8.76 13.48
N ALA A 440 1.79 -7.82 12.65
CA ALA A 440 0.39 -7.42 12.57
C ALA A 440 -0.49 -8.53 12.00
N LYS A 441 -1.77 -8.51 12.40
CA LYS A 441 -2.78 -9.46 11.94
C LYS A 441 -4.07 -8.76 11.53
N ILE A 442 -4.69 -9.24 10.45
CA ILE A 442 -5.96 -8.71 9.92
C ILE A 442 -6.96 -9.82 9.65
N ALA A 443 -8.20 -9.70 10.10
CA ALA A 443 -9.25 -10.69 9.85
C ALA A 443 -10.64 -10.12 10.14
N VAL A 444 -11.69 -10.83 9.71
CA VAL A 444 -13.07 -10.48 10.06
C VAL A 444 -13.33 -10.57 11.57
N MET A 445 -12.65 -11.48 12.27
CA MET A 445 -12.64 -11.63 13.74
C MET A 445 -11.43 -12.46 14.17
N GLY A 446 -11.18 -12.58 15.47
CA GLY A 446 -10.11 -13.44 15.99
C GLY A 446 -10.34 -14.92 15.69
N GLY A 447 -9.29 -15.68 15.39
CA GLY A 447 -9.40 -17.10 15.00
C GLY A 447 -10.07 -17.97 16.08
N GLU A 448 -9.79 -17.74 17.36
CA GLU A 448 -10.47 -18.44 18.46
C GLU A 448 -11.96 -18.16 18.52
N GLN A 449 -12.36 -16.90 18.25
CA GLN A 449 -13.77 -16.50 18.21
C GLN A 449 -14.47 -17.20 17.04
N ALA A 450 -13.86 -17.18 15.85
CA ALA A 450 -14.41 -17.85 14.67
C ALA A 450 -14.57 -19.36 14.87
N ALA A 451 -13.55 -20.01 15.44
CA ALA A 451 -13.58 -21.44 15.72
C ALA A 451 -14.70 -21.80 16.71
N ASN A 452 -14.83 -21.05 17.81
CA ASN A 452 -15.92 -21.25 18.78
C ASN A 452 -17.30 -21.10 18.12
N VAL A 453 -17.52 -20.02 17.37
CA VAL A 453 -18.83 -19.73 16.76
C VAL A 453 -19.22 -20.79 15.73
N LEU A 454 -18.31 -21.16 14.83
CA LEU A 454 -18.61 -22.14 13.78
C LEU A 454 -18.87 -23.54 14.34
N VAL A 455 -18.14 -23.93 15.38
CA VAL A 455 -18.38 -25.20 16.09
C VAL A 455 -19.76 -25.16 16.76
N SER A 456 -20.09 -24.10 17.50
CA SER A 456 -21.40 -23.99 18.16
C SER A 456 -22.57 -24.00 17.17
N VAL A 457 -22.47 -23.31 16.03
CA VAL A 457 -23.50 -23.35 14.97
C VAL A 457 -23.68 -24.77 14.43
N LYS A 458 -22.59 -25.50 14.23
CA LYS A 458 -22.64 -26.89 13.76
C LYS A 458 -23.31 -27.81 14.80
N GLU A 459 -22.97 -27.63 16.08
CA GLU A 459 -23.59 -28.36 17.19
C GLU A 459 -25.10 -28.11 17.26
N GLU A 460 -25.53 -26.86 17.12
CA GLU A 460 -26.96 -26.51 17.09
C GLU A 460 -27.69 -27.11 15.89
N GLN A 461 -27.08 -27.08 14.70
CA GLN A 461 -27.66 -27.69 13.49
C GLN A 461 -27.83 -29.20 13.61
N LEU A 462 -26.86 -29.90 14.22
CA LEU A 462 -26.96 -31.35 14.46
C LEU A 462 -28.00 -31.64 15.55
N ARG A 463 -28.00 -30.85 16.64
CA ARG A 463 -29.00 -31.00 17.71
C ARG A 463 -30.43 -30.81 17.19
N ALA A 464 -30.65 -29.88 16.26
CA ALA A 464 -31.95 -29.69 15.60
C ALA A 464 -32.39 -30.90 14.77
N LYS A 465 -31.46 -31.78 14.36
CA LYS A 465 -31.72 -33.05 13.66
C LYS A 465 -31.75 -34.26 14.60
N GLY A 466 -31.61 -34.06 15.92
CA GLY A 466 -31.49 -35.15 16.89
C GLY A 466 -30.12 -35.84 16.89
N GLU A 467 -29.12 -35.24 16.24
CA GLU A 467 -27.74 -35.74 16.17
C GLU A 467 -26.83 -34.93 17.11
N ASN A 468 -25.66 -35.48 17.46
CA ASN A 468 -24.64 -34.77 18.24
C ASN A 468 -23.33 -34.71 17.46
N LEU A 469 -22.60 -33.59 17.59
CA LEU A 469 -21.25 -33.49 17.04
C LEU A 469 -20.28 -34.30 17.92
N PRO A 470 -19.60 -35.34 17.39
CA PRO A 470 -18.61 -36.06 18.16
C PRO A 470 -17.47 -35.12 18.61
N ALA A 471 -16.98 -35.28 19.84
CA ALA A 471 -15.95 -34.41 20.40
C ALA A 471 -14.66 -34.36 19.54
N ALA A 472 -14.27 -35.50 18.95
CA ALA A 472 -13.12 -35.57 18.05
C ALA A 472 -13.33 -34.77 16.75
N GLU A 473 -14.54 -34.76 16.21
CA GLU A 473 -14.88 -33.99 15.01
C GLU A 473 -14.95 -32.49 15.31
N SER A 474 -15.51 -32.13 16.47
CA SER A 474 -15.53 -30.75 16.99
C SER A 474 -14.11 -30.20 17.17
N GLN A 475 -13.22 -30.98 17.78
CA GLN A 475 -11.82 -30.60 17.97
C GLN A 475 -11.08 -30.46 16.63
N LYS A 476 -11.26 -31.41 15.71
CA LYS A 476 -10.64 -31.34 14.37
C LYS A 476 -11.10 -30.09 13.61
N MET A 477 -12.40 -29.81 13.61
CA MET A 477 -12.96 -28.60 12.98
C MET A 477 -12.36 -27.33 13.59
N ARG A 478 -12.25 -27.29 14.92
CA ARG A 478 -11.63 -26.16 15.63
C ARG A 478 -10.19 -25.93 15.17
N GLU A 479 -9.38 -26.98 15.12
CA GLU A 479 -7.96 -26.91 14.71
C GLU A 479 -7.82 -26.46 13.26
N GLU A 480 -8.64 -26.97 12.34
CA GLU A 480 -8.65 -26.57 10.94
C GLU A 480 -8.99 -25.07 10.79
N ILE A 481 -9.99 -24.57 11.52
CA ILE A 481 -10.38 -23.15 11.51
C ILE A 481 -9.25 -22.29 12.08
N LEU A 482 -8.64 -22.69 13.19
CA LEU A 482 -7.54 -21.95 13.80
C LEU A 482 -6.33 -21.86 12.85
N ALA A 483 -5.95 -22.96 12.21
CA ALA A 483 -4.86 -23.00 11.24
C ALA A 483 -5.16 -22.10 10.04
N LYS A 484 -6.39 -22.14 9.51
CA LYS A 484 -6.84 -21.28 8.42
C LYS A 484 -6.74 -19.80 8.79
N PHE A 485 -7.31 -19.39 9.92
CA PHE A 485 -7.27 -18.00 10.38
C PHE A 485 -5.85 -17.53 10.70
N GLN A 486 -5.00 -18.39 11.27
CA GLN A 486 -3.60 -18.04 11.53
C GLN A 486 -2.84 -17.73 10.23
N ARG A 487 -3.07 -18.50 9.16
CA ARG A 487 -2.47 -18.26 7.85
C ARG A 487 -3.04 -17.00 7.19
N GLU A 488 -4.37 -16.93 7.07
CA GLU A 488 -5.07 -15.89 6.29
C GLU A 488 -5.06 -14.52 6.98
N SER A 489 -4.78 -14.47 8.28
CA SER A 489 -4.66 -13.21 9.02
C SER A 489 -3.27 -12.61 9.05
N SER A 490 -2.24 -13.31 8.58
CA SER A 490 -0.86 -12.83 8.62
C SER A 490 -0.64 -11.61 7.70
N ALA A 491 0.26 -10.72 8.08
CA ALA A 491 0.70 -9.60 7.23
C ALA A 491 1.20 -10.07 5.85
N TYR A 492 1.84 -11.25 5.76
CA TYR A 492 2.30 -11.81 4.49
C TYR A 492 1.16 -12.25 3.56
N TYR A 493 0.08 -12.81 4.12
CA TYR A 493 -1.12 -13.13 3.34
C TYR A 493 -1.83 -11.86 2.84
N SER A 494 -1.86 -10.83 3.68
CA SER A 494 -2.40 -9.50 3.37
C SER A 494 -1.63 -8.80 2.24
N THR A 495 -0.32 -8.67 2.40
CA THR A 495 0.54 -7.90 1.47
C THR A 495 0.65 -8.58 0.11
N SER A 496 0.65 -9.91 0.07
CA SER A 496 0.64 -10.68 -1.18
C SER A 496 -0.62 -10.44 -2.02
N ARG A 497 -1.69 -9.92 -1.41
CA ARG A 497 -3.00 -9.60 -2.02
C ARG A 497 -3.30 -8.11 -2.06
N LEU A 498 -2.35 -7.25 -1.69
CA LEU A 498 -2.46 -5.79 -1.70
C LEU A 498 -3.64 -5.28 -0.87
N TRP A 499 -3.88 -5.88 0.29
CA TRP A 499 -4.76 -5.29 1.31
C TRP A 499 -4.06 -4.14 2.06
N ASP A 500 -2.74 -4.09 1.93
CA ASP A 500 -1.82 -3.05 2.37
C ASP A 500 -0.88 -2.65 1.22
N ASP A 501 -0.25 -1.49 1.36
CA ASP A 501 0.76 -0.93 0.47
C ASP A 501 2.17 -1.41 0.83
N GLY A 502 2.31 -2.35 1.76
CA GLY A 502 3.57 -2.98 2.14
C GLY A 502 3.66 -3.32 3.62
N ILE A 503 4.51 -4.31 3.91
CA ILE A 503 5.06 -4.51 5.25
C ILE A 503 6.25 -3.57 5.41
N ILE A 504 6.35 -2.91 6.57
CA ILE A 504 7.46 -2.02 6.92
C ILE A 504 8.14 -2.50 8.21
N ASP A 505 9.43 -2.21 8.35
CA ASP A 505 10.09 -2.32 9.65
C ASP A 505 9.41 -1.32 10.62
N PRO A 506 9.06 -1.70 11.87
CA PRO A 506 8.52 -0.78 12.85
C PRO A 506 9.31 0.53 12.98
N THR A 507 10.63 0.47 12.86
CA THR A 507 11.52 1.64 12.92
C THR A 507 11.37 2.58 11.72
N ASP A 508 11.00 2.08 10.54
CA ASP A 508 10.77 2.90 9.36
C ASP A 508 9.44 3.67 9.38
N THR A 509 8.56 3.40 10.35
CA THR A 509 7.21 3.99 10.44
C THR A 509 7.22 5.51 10.32
N ARG A 510 8.11 6.19 11.06
CA ARG A 510 8.23 7.65 11.05
C ARG A 510 8.60 8.17 9.66
N LYS A 511 9.62 7.58 9.04
CA LYS A 511 10.10 7.99 7.72
C LYS A 511 9.04 7.76 6.63
N VAL A 512 8.42 6.58 6.62
CA VAL A 512 7.40 6.22 5.62
C VAL A 512 6.18 7.15 5.70
N LEU A 513 5.71 7.46 6.92
CA LEU A 513 4.63 8.42 7.13
C LEU A 513 4.99 9.83 6.65
N ALA A 514 6.21 10.29 6.91
CA ALA A 514 6.67 11.60 6.44
C ALA A 514 6.69 11.70 4.91
N LEU A 515 7.16 10.64 4.23
CA LEU A 515 7.16 10.58 2.76
C LEU A 515 5.74 10.57 2.19
N GLY A 516 4.84 9.80 2.82
CA GLY A 516 3.42 9.80 2.45
C GLY A 516 2.76 11.17 2.62
N ILE A 517 3.02 11.86 3.74
CA ILE A 517 2.52 13.20 3.99
C ILE A 517 3.06 14.17 2.94
N ALA A 518 4.38 14.20 2.71
CA ALA A 518 5.01 15.06 1.71
C ALA A 518 4.39 14.89 0.32
N ALA A 519 4.21 13.63 -0.12
CA ALA A 519 3.56 13.31 -1.39
C ALA A 519 2.11 13.82 -1.45
N SER A 520 1.33 13.65 -0.37
CA SER A 520 -0.06 14.09 -0.32
C SER A 520 -0.26 15.61 -0.41
N LEU A 521 0.78 16.39 -0.10
CA LEU A 521 0.75 17.85 -0.24
C LEU A 521 0.76 18.33 -1.69
N ASN A 522 0.97 17.46 -2.68
CA ASN A 522 0.78 17.83 -4.09
C ASN A 522 -0.71 18.03 -4.45
N GLN A 523 -1.64 17.61 -3.57
CA GLN A 523 -3.08 17.81 -3.70
C GLN A 523 -3.60 18.84 -2.68
N LYS A 524 -4.42 19.80 -3.11
CA LYS A 524 -5.11 20.72 -2.20
C LYS A 524 -6.17 20.01 -1.38
N PHE A 525 -6.25 20.34 -0.10
CA PHE A 525 -7.24 19.73 0.79
C PHE A 525 -8.60 20.40 0.62
N GLU A 526 -9.62 19.56 0.46
CA GLU A 526 -11.00 20.00 0.28
C GLU A 526 -11.57 20.61 1.57
N LYS A 527 -12.64 21.38 1.43
CA LYS A 527 -13.38 21.86 2.60
C LYS A 527 -14.09 20.68 3.27
N PRO A 528 -14.15 20.62 4.61
CA PRO A 528 -14.87 19.56 5.29
C PRO A 528 -16.33 19.54 4.86
N ASN A 529 -16.82 18.36 4.45
CA ASN A 529 -18.21 18.13 4.07
C ASN A 529 -18.64 16.76 4.57
N PHE A 530 -19.15 16.71 5.80
CA PHE A 530 -19.58 15.46 6.42
C PHE A 530 -21.02 15.11 6.02
N GLY A 531 -21.28 13.81 5.86
CA GLY A 531 -22.65 13.31 5.74
C GLY A 531 -23.47 13.48 7.03
N ILE A 532 -24.74 13.09 6.99
CA ILE A 532 -25.65 13.21 8.13
C ILE A 532 -25.20 12.27 9.26
N PHE A 533 -24.84 12.84 10.41
CA PHE A 533 -24.58 12.07 11.63
C PHE A 533 -25.88 11.59 12.26
N ARG A 534 -25.95 10.30 12.61
CA ARG A 534 -27.05 9.74 13.39
C ARG A 534 -26.83 10.03 14.87
N MET A 535 -27.58 10.98 15.44
CA MET A 535 -27.34 11.51 16.80
C MET A 535 -27.81 10.63 17.94
#